data_AF-X6NK80-F1
#
_entry.id   AF-X6NK80-F1
#
_cell.length_a   1.000
_cell.length_b   1.000
_cell.length_c   1.000
_cell.angle_alpha   90.00
_cell.angle_beta   90.00
_cell.angle_gamma   90.00
#
_symmetry.space_group_name_H-M   'P 1'
#
loop_
_entity.id
_entity.type
_entity.pdbx_description
1 polymer ?
#
loop_
_entity_poly.entity_id
_entity_poly.type
_entity_poly.pdbx_seq_one_letter_code
_entity_poly.pdbx_strand_id
1 'polypeptide(L)'
;MVLGSPAALLYKSSRKCTETEAKPNARGKTSFIFALLVFFLSLAVKKLLFFFVSITYNFFCNKKINKQTIDIVRWTKPSVANEEGAERKPTDLNNFESLFEELAKFMKTLPPKSKKHIWEHAVTDKDKKEKKEKKDKKDKKVFDKASKEEHITRLLCDCVIVYIKYLNRKEKPLKTQEVLPHVEPVSRWIFQKYGELDRHRFEQESAYFSGILEEYQVNARAH
;
A
#
# COMPACT_ATOMS: atom_id res chain seq x y z
N MET A 1 49.71 -28.95 -27.89
CA MET A 1 49.20 -30.23 -27.37
C MET A 1 47.71 -30.02 -27.10
N VAL A 2 46.82 -30.44 -28.00
CA VAL A 2 46.20 -31.80 -28.04
C VAL A 2 45.20 -31.89 -26.87
N LEU A 3 43.88 -32.02 -26.97
CA LEU A 3 42.84 -32.32 -27.99
C LEU A 3 41.53 -31.70 -27.43
N GLY A 4 40.56 -31.19 -28.19
CA GLY A 4 39.80 -31.92 -29.20
C GLY A 4 38.67 -32.74 -28.55
N SER A 5 37.44 -32.24 -28.55
CA SER A 5 36.26 -33.10 -28.78
C SER A 5 35.00 -32.29 -29.14
N PRO A 6 34.57 -32.34 -30.41
CA PRO A 6 33.27 -31.92 -30.91
C PRO A 6 32.33 -33.14 -31.08
N ALA A 7 31.18 -32.91 -31.72
CA ALA A 7 30.16 -33.88 -32.18
C ALA A 7 29.05 -34.16 -31.16
N ALA A 8 27.79 -34.44 -31.53
CA ALA A 8 27.15 -34.71 -32.81
C ALA A 8 25.61 -34.62 -32.55
N LEU A 9 24.80 -33.98 -33.40
CA LEU A 9 24.04 -34.58 -34.51
C LEU A 9 22.65 -35.17 -34.17
N LEU A 10 21.72 -34.91 -35.12
CA LEU A 10 20.47 -35.63 -35.47
C LEU A 10 19.24 -35.28 -34.60
N TYR A 11 18.03 -35.10 -35.12
CA TYR A 11 17.41 -35.66 -36.33
C TYR A 11 16.16 -34.85 -36.75
N LYS A 12 15.91 -34.77 -38.07
CA LYS A 12 14.69 -34.24 -38.71
C LYS A 12 13.44 -35.04 -38.31
N SER A 13 12.29 -34.40 -38.21
CA SER A 13 11.02 -35.07 -38.58
C SER A 13 10.01 -34.09 -39.14
N SER A 14 10.04 -33.99 -40.46
CA SER A 14 9.04 -33.34 -41.30
C SER A 14 7.78 -34.22 -41.35
N ARG A 15 6.65 -33.73 -40.85
CA ARG A 15 5.34 -34.30 -41.19
C ARG A 15 4.58 -33.32 -42.07
N LYS A 16 4.50 -33.67 -43.36
CA LYS A 16 3.45 -33.19 -44.27
C LYS A 16 2.15 -33.85 -43.82
N CYS A 17 1.18 -33.06 -43.37
CA CYS A 17 -0.21 -33.48 -43.30
C CYS A 17 -0.97 -32.77 -44.42
N THR A 18 -1.60 -33.60 -45.22
CA THR A 18 -2.39 -33.32 -46.42
C THR A 18 -3.58 -32.41 -46.11
N GLU A 19 -3.76 -31.40 -46.95
CA GLU A 19 -5.01 -30.67 -47.14
C GLU A 19 -6.14 -31.64 -47.49
N THR A 20 -7.18 -31.64 -46.67
CA THR A 20 -8.53 -32.02 -47.07
C THR A 20 -9.37 -30.75 -47.04
N GLU A 21 -9.73 -30.25 -48.22
CA GLU A 21 -10.69 -29.16 -48.39
C GLU A 21 -12.06 -29.58 -47.83
N ALA A 22 -12.37 -29.08 -46.64
CA ALA A 22 -13.71 -29.15 -46.08
C ALA A 22 -14.47 -27.86 -46.42
N LYS A 23 -15.50 -27.98 -47.27
CA LYS A 23 -16.47 -26.91 -47.58
C LYS A 23 -17.02 -26.27 -46.29
N PRO A 24 -16.88 -24.95 -46.08
CA PRO A 24 -17.43 -24.28 -44.92
C PRO A 24 -18.94 -24.07 -45.10
N ASN A 25 -19.73 -24.90 -44.40
CA ASN A 25 -21.16 -24.65 -44.21
C ASN A 25 -21.35 -23.41 -43.33
N ALA A 26 -21.93 -22.35 -43.89
CA ALA A 26 -22.17 -21.06 -43.26
C ALA A 26 -23.37 -21.06 -42.28
N ARG A 27 -23.34 -21.94 -41.27
CA ARG A 27 -24.28 -21.92 -40.14
C ARG A 27 -23.51 -22.19 -38.84
N GLY A 28 -22.95 -21.13 -38.25
CA GLY A 28 -22.24 -21.27 -36.96
C GLY A 28 -21.49 -20.03 -36.46
N LYS A 29 -21.34 -18.98 -37.28
CA LYS A 29 -20.54 -17.79 -36.91
C LYS A 29 -21.15 -16.95 -35.77
N THR A 30 -22.45 -17.04 -35.51
CA THR A 30 -23.11 -16.31 -34.42
C THR A 30 -22.82 -16.92 -33.04
N SER A 31 -22.53 -18.22 -32.96
CA SER A 31 -22.28 -18.90 -31.68
C SER A 31 -20.92 -18.54 -31.08
N PHE A 32 -19.90 -18.35 -31.92
CA PHE A 32 -18.55 -18.06 -31.45
C PHE A 32 -18.40 -16.63 -30.89
N ILE A 33 -19.08 -15.65 -31.48
CA ILE A 33 -19.08 -14.26 -30.99
C ILE A 33 -19.78 -14.18 -29.64
N PHE A 34 -20.89 -14.90 -29.46
CA PHE A 34 -21.58 -14.99 -28.17
C PHE A 34 -20.71 -15.63 -27.08
N ALA A 35 -19.99 -16.72 -27.40
CA ALA A 35 -19.08 -17.35 -26.45
C ALA A 35 -17.94 -16.41 -26.00
N LEU A 36 -17.38 -15.63 -26.93
CA LEU A 36 -16.36 -14.62 -26.63
C LEU A 36 -16.90 -13.50 -25.75
N LEU A 37 -18.09 -12.95 -26.05
CA LEU A 37 -18.69 -11.91 -25.23
C LEU A 37 -19.00 -12.38 -23.81
N VAL A 38 -19.52 -13.61 -23.65
CA VAL A 38 -19.77 -14.21 -22.32
C VAL A 38 -18.45 -14.42 -21.57
N PHE A 39 -17.38 -14.83 -22.25
CA PHE A 39 -16.06 -15.00 -21.65
C PHE A 39 -15.48 -13.67 -21.16
N PHE A 40 -15.53 -12.61 -21.97
CA PHE A 40 -15.07 -11.28 -21.57
C PHE A 40 -15.92 -10.67 -20.46
N LEU A 41 -17.24 -10.86 -20.48
CA LEU A 41 -18.13 -10.42 -19.40
C LEU A 41 -17.82 -11.17 -18.09
N SER A 42 -17.56 -12.48 -18.16
CA SER A 42 -17.14 -13.28 -17.01
C SER A 42 -15.80 -12.82 -16.44
N LEU A 43 -14.83 -12.47 -17.29
CA LEU A 43 -13.54 -11.93 -16.88
C LEU A 43 -13.66 -10.54 -16.25
N ALA A 44 -14.51 -9.66 -16.80
CA ALA A 44 -14.77 -8.35 -16.24
C ALA A 44 -15.44 -8.45 -14.87
N VAL A 45 -16.47 -9.30 -14.73
CA VAL A 45 -17.15 -9.54 -13.45
C VAL A 45 -16.22 -10.17 -12.42
N LYS A 46 -15.33 -11.08 -12.82
CA LYS A 46 -14.30 -11.65 -11.92
C LYS A 46 -13.30 -10.61 -11.44
N LYS A 47 -12.81 -9.72 -12.33
CA LYS A 47 -11.92 -8.61 -11.94
C LYS A 47 -12.63 -7.63 -11.00
N LEU A 48 -13.90 -7.31 -11.29
CA LEU A 48 -14.72 -6.42 -10.47
C LEU A 48 -14.98 -7.04 -9.08
N LEU A 49 -15.35 -8.32 -9.01
CA LEU A 49 -15.48 -9.06 -7.75
C LEU A 49 -14.16 -9.16 -7.00
N PHE A 50 -13.02 -9.33 -7.68
CA PHE A 50 -11.71 -9.32 -7.02
C PHE A 50 -11.38 -7.94 -6.44
N PHE A 51 -11.77 -6.87 -7.12
CA PHE A 51 -11.63 -5.50 -6.65
C PHE A 51 -12.52 -5.24 -5.43
N PHE A 52 -13.80 -5.65 -5.47
CA PHE A 52 -14.73 -5.52 -4.34
C PHE A 52 -14.39 -6.43 -3.16
N VAL A 53 -13.90 -7.65 -3.40
CA VAL A 53 -13.36 -8.53 -2.35
C VAL A 53 -12.11 -7.91 -1.74
N SER A 54 -11.20 -7.32 -2.54
CA SER A 54 -10.05 -6.60 -2.00
C SER A 54 -10.45 -5.38 -1.14
N ILE A 55 -11.47 -4.62 -1.57
CA ILE A 55 -12.01 -3.47 -0.82
C ILE A 55 -12.69 -3.91 0.49
N THR A 56 -13.53 -4.95 0.44
CA THR A 56 -14.28 -5.45 1.60
C THR A 56 -13.42 -6.26 2.56
N TYR A 57 -12.34 -6.92 2.11
CA TYR A 57 -11.44 -7.66 2.99
C TYR A 57 -10.50 -6.73 3.77
N ASN A 58 -10.07 -5.61 3.15
CA ASN A 58 -9.37 -4.53 3.87
C ASN A 58 -10.25 -3.89 4.96
N PHE A 59 -11.58 -3.94 4.82
CA PHE A 59 -12.55 -3.46 5.83
C PHE A 59 -12.51 -4.30 7.12
N PHE A 60 -12.41 -5.63 7.02
CA PHE A 60 -12.54 -6.51 8.18
C PHE A 60 -11.28 -6.53 9.07
N CYS A 61 -10.08 -6.38 8.47
CA CYS A 61 -8.81 -6.37 9.21
C CYS A 61 -8.56 -5.09 10.03
N ASN A 62 -9.35 -4.03 9.84
CA ASN A 62 -9.15 -2.73 10.48
C ASN A 62 -9.67 -2.67 11.94
N LYS A 63 -10.62 -3.53 12.31
CA LYS A 63 -11.28 -3.48 13.63
C LYS A 63 -10.36 -3.81 14.81
N LYS A 64 -9.25 -4.51 14.59
CA LYS A 64 -8.29 -4.93 15.64
C LYS A 64 -7.16 -3.92 15.88
N ILE A 65 -6.99 -2.93 14.99
CA ILE A 65 -5.92 -1.93 14.99
C ILE A 65 -6.18 -0.81 16.00
N ASN A 66 -7.45 -0.46 16.21
CA ASN A 66 -7.88 0.71 16.99
C ASN A 66 -7.47 0.66 18.49
N LYS A 67 -7.11 -0.51 19.04
CA LYS A 67 -6.77 -0.65 20.48
C LYS A 67 -5.32 -0.28 20.82
N GLN A 68 -4.36 -0.37 19.88
CA GLN A 68 -2.93 -0.09 20.15
C GLN A 68 -2.55 1.38 19.89
N THR A 69 -3.22 2.06 18.96
CA THR A 69 -2.98 3.49 18.66
C THR A 69 -3.30 4.41 19.85
N ILE A 70 -4.19 3.98 20.76
CA ILE A 70 -4.62 4.76 21.93
C ILE A 70 -3.47 4.93 22.95
N ASP A 71 -2.56 3.95 23.10
CA ASP A 71 -1.46 4.05 24.07
C ASP A 71 -0.30 4.93 23.57
N ILE A 72 -0.14 5.13 22.25
CA ILE A 72 0.90 6.00 21.66
C ILE A 72 0.61 7.48 21.93
N VAL A 73 -0.67 7.87 21.89
CA VAL A 73 -1.12 9.28 22.03
C VAL A 73 -1.08 9.76 23.49
N ARG A 74 -0.91 8.85 24.46
CA ARG A 74 -0.78 9.19 25.89
C ARG A 74 0.57 9.87 26.23
N TRP A 75 1.56 9.85 25.34
CA TRP A 75 2.96 10.20 25.65
C TRP A 75 3.39 11.65 25.39
N THR A 76 2.54 12.50 24.82
CA THR A 76 2.82 13.94 24.75
C THR A 76 1.74 14.69 25.53
N LYS A 77 1.93 14.88 26.83
CA LYS A 77 1.44 16.12 27.44
C LYS A 77 2.28 17.22 26.79
N PRO A 78 1.71 18.13 25.98
CA PRO A 78 2.45 19.32 25.62
C PRO A 78 2.68 20.06 26.94
N SER A 79 3.93 20.11 27.39
CA SER A 79 4.39 21.14 28.32
C SER A 79 4.49 22.46 27.55
N VAL A 80 3.41 22.87 26.91
CA VAL A 80 3.26 24.21 26.36
C VAL A 80 2.40 24.93 27.39
N ALA A 81 3.08 25.44 28.41
CA ALA A 81 2.58 26.57 29.15
C ALA A 81 2.43 27.73 28.15
N ASN A 82 1.29 28.40 28.21
CA ASN A 82 0.86 29.54 27.39
C ASN A 82 0.39 29.18 25.98
N GLU A 83 -0.89 28.82 25.88
CA GLU A 83 -1.86 29.54 25.04
C GLU A 83 -3.27 29.05 25.41
N GLU A 84 -3.95 29.86 26.20
CA GLU A 84 -5.38 29.72 26.45
C GLU A 84 -6.15 29.96 25.15
N GLY A 85 -7.02 29.02 24.76
CA GLY A 85 -8.20 29.36 23.96
C GLY A 85 -8.10 29.27 22.43
N ALA A 86 -7.04 28.75 21.82
CA ALA A 86 -7.09 28.40 20.40
C ALA A 86 -7.85 27.07 20.23
N GLU A 87 -9.18 27.15 20.17
CA GLU A 87 -10.02 26.09 19.60
C GLU A 87 -9.58 25.89 18.15
N ARG A 88 -8.58 25.01 17.94
CA ARG A 88 -8.15 24.62 16.61
C ARG A 88 -9.36 24.00 15.95
N LYS A 89 -9.89 24.69 14.95
CA LYS A 89 -11.02 24.23 14.13
C LYS A 89 -10.77 22.78 13.75
N PRO A 90 -11.81 21.92 13.76
CA PRO A 90 -11.69 20.55 13.30
C PRO A 90 -10.97 20.58 11.96
N THR A 91 -9.87 19.84 11.86
CA THR A 91 -9.09 19.76 10.64
C THR A 91 -10.02 19.30 9.55
N ASP A 92 -10.44 20.27 8.73
CA ASP A 92 -11.33 19.97 7.63
C ASP A 92 -10.50 19.13 6.68
N LEU A 93 -10.82 17.84 6.62
CA LEU A 93 -10.18 16.92 5.69
C LEU A 93 -10.30 17.49 4.27
N ASN A 94 -11.26 18.35 3.97
CA ASN A 94 -11.37 18.98 2.65
C ASN A 94 -10.16 19.88 2.27
N ASN A 95 -9.33 20.31 3.23
CA ASN A 95 -8.10 21.08 2.93
C ASN A 95 -6.85 20.18 2.84
N PHE A 96 -6.92 19.15 2.00
CA PHE A 96 -5.80 18.21 1.77
C PHE A 96 -4.54 18.87 1.20
N GLU A 97 -4.67 20.05 0.57
CA GLU A 97 -3.55 20.78 -0.03
C GLU A 97 -2.47 21.15 0.99
N SER A 98 -2.81 21.36 2.26
CA SER A 98 -1.84 21.68 3.32
C SER A 98 -1.50 20.49 4.22
N LEU A 99 -2.22 19.37 4.08
CA LEU A 99 -2.11 18.23 5.01
C LEU A 99 -0.69 17.68 5.07
N PHE A 100 -0.05 17.45 3.92
CA PHE A 100 1.28 16.83 3.89
C PHE A 100 2.38 17.78 4.38
N GLU A 101 2.18 19.09 4.23
CA GLU A 101 3.07 20.10 4.80
C GLU A 101 3.00 20.09 6.34
N GLU A 102 1.80 20.07 6.91
CA GLU A 102 1.62 19.98 8.36
C GLU A 102 2.06 18.62 8.91
N LEU A 103 1.79 17.53 8.17
CA LEU A 103 2.26 16.19 8.51
C LEU A 103 3.78 16.13 8.53
N ALA A 104 4.47 16.79 7.58
CA ALA A 104 5.92 16.86 7.59
C ALA A 104 6.46 17.55 8.85
N LYS A 105 5.86 18.69 9.23
CA LYS A 105 6.17 19.40 10.49
C LYS A 105 5.94 18.51 11.72
N PHE A 106 4.83 17.77 11.73
CA PHE A 106 4.52 16.80 12.78
C PHE A 106 5.57 15.66 12.85
N MET A 107 5.96 15.09 11.71
CA MET A 107 6.95 14.01 11.67
C MET A 107 8.36 14.45 12.10
N LYS A 108 8.70 15.74 11.97
CA LYS A 108 9.93 16.32 12.53
C LYS A 108 9.94 16.33 14.06
N THR A 109 8.78 16.55 14.68
CA THR A 109 8.65 16.66 16.15
C THR A 109 8.36 15.34 16.84
N LEU A 110 8.01 14.30 16.08
CA LEU A 110 7.66 12.98 16.62
C LEU A 110 8.89 12.26 17.21
N PRO A 111 8.83 11.72 18.44
CA PRO A 111 9.96 11.03 19.04
C PRO A 111 10.24 9.69 18.34
N PRO A 112 11.51 9.22 18.33
CA PRO A 112 11.88 7.96 17.67
C PRO A 112 11.06 6.75 18.12
N LYS A 113 10.69 6.68 19.40
CA LYS A 113 9.85 5.60 19.95
C LYS A 113 8.48 5.51 19.28
N SER A 114 7.85 6.65 19.00
CA SER A 114 6.56 6.70 18.32
C SER A 114 6.70 6.34 16.85
N LYS A 115 7.77 6.81 16.18
CA LYS A 115 8.09 6.42 14.80
C LYS A 115 8.30 4.91 14.66
N LYS A 116 9.04 4.31 15.60
CA LYS A 116 9.21 2.86 15.68
C LYS A 116 7.88 2.11 15.76
N HIS A 117 6.95 2.56 16.60
CA HIS A 117 5.61 1.96 16.67
C HIS A 117 4.80 2.11 15.38
N ILE A 118 4.88 3.27 14.73
CA ILE A 118 4.23 3.49 13.44
C ILE A 118 4.80 2.52 12.39
N TRP A 119 6.12 2.37 12.34
CA TRP A 119 6.79 1.46 11.41
C TRP A 119 6.42 -0.01 11.65
N GLU A 120 6.50 -0.46 12.90
CA GLU A 120 6.15 -1.83 13.29
C GLU A 120 4.68 -2.16 13.00
N HIS A 121 3.79 -1.17 13.03
CA HIS A 121 2.41 -1.36 12.66
C HIS A 121 2.21 -1.44 11.13
N ALA A 122 2.85 -0.54 10.39
CA ALA A 122 2.67 -0.42 8.94
C ALA A 122 3.38 -1.51 8.13
N VAL A 123 4.63 -1.83 8.50
CA VAL A 123 5.56 -2.65 7.71
C VAL A 123 5.74 -4.04 8.35
N THR A 124 4.63 -4.67 8.71
CA THR A 124 4.59 -6.07 9.12
C THR A 124 4.11 -6.98 8.00
N ASP A 125 4.66 -8.18 7.95
CA ASP A 125 4.23 -9.22 7.02
C ASP A 125 2.81 -9.65 7.40
N LYS A 126 1.82 -9.00 6.78
CA LYS A 126 0.44 -9.52 6.73
C LYS A 126 0.42 -10.58 5.64
N ASP A 127 1.12 -11.68 5.89
CA ASP A 127 1.00 -12.86 5.06
C ASP A 127 -0.48 -13.16 4.88
N LYS A 128 -0.93 -13.19 3.62
CA LYS A 128 -2.29 -13.53 3.17
C LYS A 128 -2.64 -15.01 3.45
N LYS A 129 -2.34 -15.50 4.64
CA LYS A 129 -2.64 -16.85 5.14
C LYS A 129 -3.06 -16.80 6.60
N GLU A 130 -4.30 -16.39 6.85
CA GLU A 130 -5.09 -17.23 7.76
C GLU A 130 -5.38 -18.56 7.06
N LYS A 131 -4.44 -19.50 7.10
CA LYS A 131 -4.66 -20.95 6.95
C LYS A 131 -3.40 -21.60 7.54
N LYS A 132 -3.41 -22.28 8.67
CA LYS A 132 -4.43 -22.87 9.53
C LYS A 132 -3.73 -23.02 10.90
N GLU A 133 -4.52 -23.23 11.95
CA GLU A 133 -4.03 -23.71 13.25
C GLU A 133 -3.23 -22.67 14.04
N LYS A 134 -3.90 -22.02 14.99
CA LYS A 134 -3.78 -22.38 16.40
C LYS A 134 -2.31 -22.37 16.87
N LYS A 135 -2.07 -21.37 17.73
CA LYS A 135 -1.35 -21.57 18.99
C LYS A 135 0.14 -21.90 18.83
N ASP A 136 0.89 -20.96 18.26
CA ASP A 136 2.20 -20.57 18.78
C ASP A 136 2.42 -19.11 18.39
N LYS A 137 2.93 -18.30 19.34
CA LYS A 137 3.31 -16.89 19.12
C LYS A 137 4.46 -16.86 18.10
N LYS A 138 4.15 -17.01 16.82
CA LYS A 138 5.14 -16.95 15.75
C LYS A 138 5.42 -15.49 15.43
N ASP A 139 6.69 -15.13 15.55
CA ASP A 139 7.21 -13.78 15.56
C ASP A 139 6.65 -12.94 14.42
N LYS A 140 6.06 -11.78 14.76
CA LYS A 140 5.74 -10.77 13.75
C LYS A 140 7.06 -10.32 13.14
N LYS A 141 7.36 -10.77 11.92
CA LYS A 141 8.53 -10.29 11.19
C LYS A 141 8.26 -8.85 10.74
N VAL A 142 8.93 -7.92 11.40
CA VAL A 142 8.96 -6.50 10.99
C VAL A 142 10.08 -6.37 9.97
N PHE A 143 9.79 -5.76 8.82
CA PHE A 143 10.81 -5.52 7.81
C PHE A 143 11.59 -4.25 8.12
N ASP A 144 12.89 -4.28 7.83
CA ASP A 144 13.75 -3.10 7.94
C ASP A 144 13.60 -2.14 6.76
N LYS A 145 12.96 -2.58 5.68
CA LYS A 145 12.73 -1.78 4.47
C LYS A 145 11.29 -1.89 3.98
N ALA A 146 10.72 -0.77 3.56
CA ALA A 146 9.43 -0.73 2.89
C ALA A 146 9.61 -0.77 1.37
N SER A 147 9.88 -1.96 0.83
CA SER A 147 10.19 -2.15 -0.61
C SER A 147 8.96 -2.34 -1.52
N LYS A 148 7.73 -2.28 -0.98
CA LYS A 148 6.48 -2.41 -1.74
C LYS A 148 5.67 -1.13 -1.58
N GLU A 149 5.00 -0.67 -2.65
CA GLU A 149 4.06 0.46 -2.61
C GLU A 149 3.01 0.28 -1.50
N GLU A 150 2.47 -0.94 -1.34
CA GLU A 150 1.50 -1.26 -0.28
C GLU A 150 2.03 -0.98 1.14
N HIS A 151 3.34 -1.17 1.40
CA HIS A 151 3.93 -0.87 2.70
C HIS A 151 4.02 0.63 2.93
N ILE A 152 4.40 1.40 1.90
CA ILE A 152 4.50 2.86 1.94
C ILE A 152 3.11 3.48 2.12
N THR A 153 2.09 2.98 1.40
CA THR A 153 0.70 3.42 1.54
C THR A 153 0.19 3.21 2.97
N ARG A 154 0.41 2.03 3.56
CA ARG A 154 0.03 1.75 4.96
C ARG A 154 0.76 2.66 5.94
N LEU A 155 2.06 2.85 5.73
CA LEU A 155 2.90 3.72 6.57
C LEU A 155 2.37 5.16 6.58
N LEU A 156 2.06 5.71 5.40
CA LEU A 156 1.48 7.04 5.30
C LEU A 156 0.09 7.13 5.94
N CYS A 157 -0.77 6.13 5.73
CA CYS A 157 -2.08 6.11 6.39
C CYS A 157 -1.93 6.15 7.92
N ASP A 158 -1.04 5.34 8.49
CA ASP A 158 -0.81 5.34 9.94
C ASP A 158 -0.27 6.68 10.43
N CYS A 159 0.63 7.32 9.68
CA CYS A 159 1.14 8.66 10.00
C CYS A 159 0.00 9.70 10.03
N VAL A 160 -0.87 9.71 9.03
CA VAL A 160 -2.02 10.62 8.94
C VAL A 160 -3.03 10.36 10.06
N ILE A 161 -3.35 9.09 10.35
CA ILE A 161 -4.28 8.74 11.43
C ILE A 161 -3.74 9.20 12.79
N VAL A 162 -2.43 9.00 13.04
CA VAL A 162 -1.77 9.46 14.27
C VAL A 162 -1.75 10.99 14.35
N TYR A 163 -1.49 11.67 13.23
CA TYR A 163 -1.52 13.13 13.16
C TYR A 163 -2.91 13.69 13.50
N ILE A 164 -3.96 13.18 12.86
CA ILE A 164 -5.34 13.64 13.10
C ILE A 164 -5.76 13.36 14.54
N LYS A 165 -5.40 12.19 15.09
CA LYS A 165 -5.64 11.87 16.50
C LYS A 165 -4.84 12.74 17.47
N TYR A 166 -3.66 13.21 17.07
CA TYR A 166 -2.87 14.17 17.84
C TYR A 166 -3.56 15.54 17.89
N LEU A 167 -4.14 15.99 16.76
CA LEU A 167 -4.92 17.23 16.69
C LEU A 167 -6.20 17.15 17.52
N ASN A 168 -6.96 16.06 17.39
CA ASN A 168 -8.18 15.84 18.18
C ASN A 168 -8.15 14.52 18.97
N ARG A 169 -7.73 14.62 20.24
CA ARG A 169 -7.60 13.45 21.12
C ARG A 169 -8.95 12.85 21.52
N LYS A 170 -10.04 13.62 21.51
CA LYS A 170 -11.37 13.17 21.93
C LYS A 170 -12.07 12.33 20.85
N GLU A 171 -11.74 12.57 19.60
CA GLU A 171 -12.34 11.86 18.46
C GLU A 171 -11.82 10.43 18.31
N LYS A 172 -12.65 9.57 17.72
CA LYS A 172 -12.23 8.19 17.39
C LYS A 172 -11.20 8.26 16.26
N PRO A 173 -10.15 7.41 16.29
CA PRO A 173 -9.22 7.32 15.18
C PRO A 173 -9.96 7.05 13.87
N LEU A 174 -9.60 7.78 12.82
CA LEU A 174 -10.15 7.59 11.48
C LEU A 174 -9.88 6.18 10.97
N LYS A 175 -10.75 5.70 10.09
CA LYS A 175 -10.52 4.43 9.43
C LYS A 175 -9.53 4.62 8.30
N THR A 176 -8.66 3.64 8.08
CA THR A 176 -7.69 3.65 6.96
C THR A 176 -8.38 3.91 5.61
N GLN A 177 -9.61 3.43 5.43
CA GLN A 177 -10.36 3.61 4.18
C GLN A 177 -10.76 5.06 3.89
N GLU A 178 -10.97 5.87 4.93
CA GLU A 178 -11.29 7.29 4.78
C GLU A 178 -10.03 8.07 4.37
N VAL A 179 -8.86 7.60 4.80
CA VAL A 179 -7.56 8.23 4.54
C VAL A 179 -6.93 7.77 3.21
N LEU A 180 -7.21 6.53 2.81
CA LEU A 180 -6.56 5.86 1.68
C LEU A 180 -6.62 6.63 0.36
N PRO A 181 -7.77 7.17 -0.10
CA PRO A 181 -7.86 7.85 -1.40
C PRO A 181 -6.95 9.07 -1.51
N HIS A 182 -6.65 9.71 -0.38
CA HIS A 182 -5.81 10.90 -0.32
C HIS A 182 -4.32 10.57 -0.20
N VAL A 183 -4.02 9.40 0.36
CA VAL A 183 -2.64 8.93 0.57
C VAL A 183 -2.10 8.18 -0.65
N GLU A 184 -2.94 7.48 -1.41
CA GLU A 184 -2.51 6.64 -2.54
C GLU A 184 -1.72 7.41 -3.63
N PRO A 185 -2.09 8.63 -4.05
CA PRO A 185 -1.28 9.38 -5.00
C PRO A 185 0.13 9.69 -4.47
N VAL A 186 0.22 10.03 -3.18
CA VAL A 186 1.48 10.37 -2.51
C VAL A 186 2.35 9.15 -2.36
N SER A 187 1.78 8.02 -1.91
CA SER A 187 2.53 6.79 -1.71
C SER A 187 3.09 6.26 -3.03
N ARG A 188 2.32 6.34 -4.11
CA ARG A 188 2.77 6.00 -5.46
C ARG A 188 3.92 6.88 -5.91
N TRP A 189 3.83 8.20 -5.70
CA TRP A 189 4.92 9.12 -6.03
C TRP A 189 6.19 8.81 -5.23
N ILE A 190 6.08 8.58 -3.91
CA ILE A 190 7.23 8.22 -3.07
C ILE A 190 7.85 6.91 -3.57
N PHE A 191 7.05 5.90 -3.86
CA PHE A 191 7.53 4.62 -4.37
C PHE A 191 8.27 4.78 -5.71
N GLN A 192 7.73 5.56 -6.64
CA GLN A 192 8.37 5.80 -7.94
C GLN A 192 9.68 6.57 -7.83
N LYS A 193 9.75 7.56 -6.95
CA LYS A 193 10.92 8.45 -6.83
C LYS A 193 12.04 7.88 -5.98
N TYR A 194 11.70 7.24 -4.86
CA TYR A 194 12.67 6.75 -3.87
C TYR A 194 12.86 5.23 -3.91
N GLY A 195 11.92 4.48 -4.48
CA GLY A 195 11.94 3.01 -4.55
C GLY A 195 11.58 2.36 -3.21
N GLU A 196 12.44 2.53 -2.21
CA GLU A 196 12.28 1.94 -0.89
C GLU A 196 12.54 2.95 0.23
N LEU A 197 11.84 2.76 1.36
CA LEU A 197 12.09 3.52 2.59
C LEU A 197 12.85 2.66 3.59
N ASP A 198 13.83 3.27 4.25
CA ASP A 198 14.64 2.62 5.28
C ASP A 198 14.09 2.87 6.69
N ARG A 199 13.96 1.80 7.48
CA ARG A 199 13.44 1.84 8.85
C ARG A 199 14.30 2.69 9.77
N HIS A 200 15.61 2.45 9.76
CA HIS A 200 16.54 3.12 10.66
C HIS A 200 16.53 4.62 10.43
N ARG A 201 16.56 5.03 9.15
CA ARG A 201 16.45 6.44 8.76
C ARG A 201 15.10 7.03 9.15
N PHE A 202 14.01 6.31 8.93
CA PHE A 202 12.67 6.75 9.37
C PHE A 202 12.59 6.99 10.87
N GLU A 203 13.12 6.08 11.69
CA GLU A 203 13.06 6.15 13.14
C GLU A 203 13.98 7.24 13.73
N GLN A 204 15.21 7.37 13.22
CA GLN A 204 16.25 8.22 13.81
C GLN A 204 16.32 9.62 13.19
N GLU A 205 16.18 9.74 11.86
CA GLU A 205 16.33 11.02 11.16
C GLU A 205 15.00 11.78 11.14
N SER A 206 14.90 12.88 11.89
CA SER A 206 13.71 13.74 11.89
C SER A 206 13.42 14.36 10.51
N ALA A 207 14.47 14.64 9.74
CA ALA A 207 14.42 15.25 8.42
C ALA A 207 14.13 14.26 7.28
N TYR A 208 14.36 12.95 7.47
CA TYR A 208 14.30 11.99 6.36
C TYR A 208 12.89 11.89 5.76
N PHE A 209 11.92 11.42 6.55
CA PHE A 209 10.57 11.24 6.05
C PHE A 209 9.83 12.57 5.85
N SER A 210 10.12 13.57 6.67
CA SER A 210 9.53 14.91 6.54
C SER A 210 10.00 15.63 5.27
N GLY A 211 11.27 15.50 4.89
CA GLY A 211 11.80 16.05 3.65
C GLY A 211 11.16 15.43 2.41
N ILE A 212 10.87 14.12 2.43
CA ILE A 212 10.14 13.43 1.35
C ILE A 212 8.73 14.04 1.18
N LEU A 213 8.04 14.30 2.29
CA LEU A 213 6.70 14.89 2.27
C LEU A 213 6.71 16.36 1.80
N GLU A 214 7.69 17.15 2.24
CA GLU A 214 7.89 18.54 1.81
C GLU A 214 8.18 18.60 0.30
N GLU A 215 9.00 17.69 -0.21
CA GLU A 215 9.32 17.64 -1.63
C GLU A 215 8.11 17.21 -2.48
N TYR A 216 7.30 16.26 -2.00
CA TYR A 216 6.03 15.92 -2.64
C TYR A 216 5.14 17.16 -2.76
N GLN A 217 5.03 17.96 -1.70
CA GLN A 217 4.19 19.15 -1.69
C GLN A 217 4.65 20.20 -2.71
N VAL A 218 5.97 20.41 -2.84
CA VAL A 218 6.53 21.31 -3.86
C VAL A 218 6.21 20.80 -5.26
N ASN A 219 6.36 19.49 -5.50
CA ASN A 219 6.05 18.88 -6.79
C ASN A 219 4.55 18.93 -7.12
N ALA A 220 3.67 18.74 -6.14
CA ALA A 220 2.23 18.78 -6.32
C ALA A 220 1.71 20.19 -6.66
N ARG A 221 2.38 21.25 -6.20
CA ARG A 221 2.03 22.65 -6.54
C ARG A 221 2.51 23.07 -7.93
N ALA A 222 3.44 22.33 -8.54
CA ALA A 222 4.00 22.63 -9.85
C ALA A 222 3.15 22.10 -11.02
N HIS A 223 2.14 21.27 -10.73
CA HIS A 223 1.25 20.63 -11.69
C HIS A 223 -0.20 20.99 -11.40
#